data_AF-A0A1I2DMY9-F1
#
_entry.id   AF-A0A1I2DMY9-F1
#
_cell.length_a   1.000
_cell.length_b   1.000
_cell.length_c   1.000
_cell.angle_alpha   90.00
_cell.angle_beta   90.00
_cell.angle_gamma   90.00
#
_symmetry.space_group_name_H-M   'P 1'
#
loop_
_entity.id
_entity.type
_entity.pdbx_description
1 polymer ?
#
loop_
_entity_poly.entity_id
_entity_poly.type
_entity_poly.pdbx_seq_one_letter_code
_entity_poly.pdbx_strand_id
1 'polypeptide(L)'
;MFRAGLRGGRWGLLGVALLAGCDAPASEPAPKATLAALPADEPATKAEVGAVAAGERAPTEAPPVTQGSPASAGALKVEIDKTAFRITLPDGHVLSDKEMIGVVLTVRDEDSAWRKVRVEKVEVDPRDPEFTLYELSVQNPQTGAWAPMCAPGPDGLARAMPLAGTWTGDGRHEAAEGAFNVTCTSGAIGKCVRFGYKPWATARDGSNLWDYHQACVRMVRATIAATARRRRRTGC
;
A
#
# COMPACT_ATOMS: atom_id res chain seq x y z
N MET A 1 29.67 -35.33 -76.51
CA MET A 1 29.03 -34.03 -76.83
C MET A 1 27.81 -33.86 -75.94
N PHE A 2 27.92 -33.10 -74.86
CA PHE A 2 26.77 -32.63 -74.08
C PHE A 2 27.04 -31.17 -73.71
N ARG A 3 26.17 -30.28 -74.22
CA ARG A 3 26.23 -28.83 -74.03
C ARG A 3 25.72 -28.44 -72.65
N ALA A 4 26.34 -27.39 -72.11
CA ALA A 4 25.88 -26.32 -71.20
C ALA A 4 24.46 -26.46 -70.61
N GLY A 5 24.20 -26.16 -69.34
CA GLY A 5 24.86 -25.23 -68.42
C GLY A 5 23.75 -24.41 -67.75
N LEU A 6 23.55 -24.58 -66.44
CA LEU A 6 22.62 -23.77 -65.64
C LEU A 6 23.28 -23.36 -64.33
N ARG A 7 23.09 -22.07 -64.05
CA ARG A 7 23.66 -21.22 -63.00
C ARG A 7 23.03 -21.46 -61.63
N GLY A 8 23.77 -21.01 -60.61
CA GLY A 8 23.24 -20.56 -59.31
C GLY A 8 23.34 -21.64 -58.23
N GLY A 9 23.88 -21.43 -57.05
CA GLY A 9 24.29 -20.21 -56.36
C GLY A 9 24.34 -20.59 -54.87
N ARG A 10 25.53 -20.59 -54.28
CA ARG A 10 25.76 -20.78 -52.83
C ARG A 10 25.05 -19.69 -52.05
N TRP A 11 24.05 -20.00 -51.23
CA TRP A 11 23.71 -19.20 -50.04
C TRP A 11 23.28 -20.15 -48.91
N GLY A 12 24.17 -20.30 -47.92
CA GLY A 12 23.86 -20.97 -46.67
C GLY A 12 22.80 -20.16 -45.92
N LEU A 13 21.75 -20.84 -45.48
CA LEU A 13 20.82 -20.27 -44.53
C LEU A 13 21.48 -20.30 -43.15
N LEU A 14 22.04 -19.14 -42.76
CA LEU A 14 22.24 -18.79 -41.36
C LEU A 14 20.85 -18.77 -40.69
N GLY A 15 20.56 -19.80 -39.92
CA GLY A 15 19.51 -19.74 -38.90
C GLY A 15 19.99 -18.86 -37.75
N VAL A 16 19.62 -17.59 -37.77
CA VAL A 16 19.74 -16.69 -36.61
C VAL A 16 18.75 -17.18 -35.56
N ALA A 17 19.23 -17.96 -34.59
CA ALA A 17 18.52 -18.18 -33.35
C ALA A 17 18.56 -16.87 -32.54
N LEU A 18 17.44 -16.15 -32.50
CA LEU A 18 17.22 -15.12 -31.48
C LEU A 18 17.22 -15.81 -30.11
N LEU A 19 18.35 -15.79 -29.43
CA LEU A 19 18.40 -15.92 -27.98
C LEU A 19 17.77 -14.65 -27.41
N ALA A 20 16.57 -14.76 -26.86
CA ALA A 20 16.06 -13.74 -25.95
C ALA A 20 17.01 -13.71 -24.75
N GLY A 21 17.89 -12.70 -24.74
CA GLY A 21 18.85 -12.47 -23.67
C GLY A 21 18.12 -12.22 -22.35
N CYS A 22 18.43 -13.05 -21.36
CA CYS A 22 18.31 -12.67 -19.97
C CYS A 22 19.31 -11.53 -19.73
N ASP A 23 18.85 -10.29 -19.70
CA ASP A 23 19.65 -9.18 -19.18
C ASP A 23 19.72 -9.33 -17.65
N ALA A 24 20.79 -9.96 -17.18
CA ALA A 24 21.17 -9.97 -15.77
C ALA A 24 22.17 -8.83 -15.53
N PRO A 25 21.94 -7.89 -14.59
CA PRO A 25 23.03 -7.10 -14.06
C PRO A 25 23.88 -7.95 -13.11
N ALA A 26 25.20 -7.83 -13.29
CA ALA A 26 26.25 -8.55 -12.59
C ALA A 26 26.31 -8.26 -11.07
N SER A 27 26.91 -9.22 -10.36
CA SER A 27 27.04 -9.40 -8.92
C SER A 27 28.00 -8.44 -8.17
N GLU A 28 27.48 -7.83 -7.08
CA GLU A 28 27.98 -7.61 -5.69
C GLU A 28 29.40 -7.09 -5.32
N PRO A 29 29.51 -6.29 -4.21
CA PRO A 29 29.79 -6.90 -2.88
C PRO A 29 29.08 -6.30 -1.63
N ALA A 30 28.51 -7.20 -0.80
CA ALA A 30 28.40 -7.27 0.68
C ALA A 30 27.66 -6.18 1.53
N PRO A 31 27.24 -6.54 2.76
CA PRO A 31 25.86 -6.80 3.16
C PRO A 31 25.15 -5.52 3.63
N LYS A 32 24.10 -5.10 2.92
CA LYS A 32 23.09 -4.21 3.49
C LYS A 32 21.92 -5.09 3.86
N ALA A 33 21.48 -5.03 5.12
CA ALA A 33 20.31 -5.73 5.62
C ALA A 33 19.18 -5.59 4.60
N THR A 34 18.96 -6.65 3.82
CA THR A 34 17.92 -6.68 2.80
C THR A 34 16.62 -6.68 3.56
N LEU A 35 15.94 -5.52 3.56
CA LEU A 35 14.53 -5.44 3.87
C LEU A 35 13.86 -6.41 2.89
N ALA A 36 13.52 -7.60 3.36
CA ALA A 36 12.64 -8.48 2.63
C ALA A 36 11.38 -7.65 2.37
N ALA A 37 11.12 -7.38 1.08
CA ALA A 37 9.86 -6.77 0.67
C ALA A 37 8.74 -7.58 1.35
N LEU A 38 7.93 -6.89 2.15
CA LEU A 38 6.78 -7.51 2.79
C LEU A 38 5.95 -8.20 1.68
N PRO A 39 5.61 -9.49 1.86
CA PRO A 39 4.92 -10.23 0.82
C PRO A 39 3.58 -9.55 0.50
N ALA A 40 3.27 -9.41 -0.79
CA ALA A 40 2.02 -8.83 -1.31
C ALA A 40 0.72 -9.58 -0.92
N ASP A 41 0.81 -10.50 0.05
CA ASP A 41 -0.25 -11.23 0.73
C ASP A 41 -0.55 -10.65 2.13
N GLU A 42 -0.03 -9.46 2.47
CA GLU A 42 -0.39 -8.80 3.73
C GLU A 42 -1.93 -8.65 3.83
N PRO A 43 -2.53 -9.17 4.90
CA PRO A 43 -3.91 -8.84 5.22
C PRO A 43 -4.03 -7.32 5.49
N ALA A 44 -5.26 -6.83 5.54
CA ALA A 44 -5.46 -5.44 5.93
C ALA A 44 -5.05 -5.30 7.39
N THR A 45 -4.07 -4.43 7.62
CA THR A 45 -3.66 -4.07 8.98
C THR A 45 -4.84 -3.47 9.74
N LYS A 46 -5.32 -4.19 10.76
CA LYS A 46 -6.31 -3.66 11.71
C LYS A 46 -5.68 -2.47 12.42
N ALA A 47 -6.13 -1.26 12.10
CA ALA A 47 -5.57 -0.05 12.65
C ALA A 47 -6.57 0.64 13.57
N GLU A 48 -6.23 0.72 14.85
CA GLU A 48 -6.82 1.66 15.79
C GLU A 48 -5.77 2.75 16.04
N VAL A 49 -6.14 4.04 15.99
CA VAL A 49 -5.19 5.13 16.30
C VAL A 49 -5.09 5.27 17.81
N GLY A 50 -3.91 5.04 18.36
CA GLY A 50 -3.62 5.20 19.80
C GLY A 50 -3.15 6.62 20.16
N ALA A 51 -2.46 7.29 19.24
CA ALA A 51 -1.98 8.65 19.42
C ALA A 51 -1.64 9.29 18.07
N VAL A 52 -1.92 10.59 17.93
CA VAL A 52 -1.50 11.40 16.78
C VAL A 52 -0.53 12.44 17.29
N ALA A 53 0.70 12.40 16.78
CA ALA A 53 1.67 13.47 16.99
C ALA A 53 1.69 14.31 15.72
N ALA A 54 1.32 15.59 15.84
CA ALA A 54 1.67 16.56 14.83
C ALA A 54 3.20 16.69 14.85
N GLY A 55 3.86 16.49 13.71
CA GLY A 55 5.31 16.57 13.63
C GLY A 55 5.82 17.90 14.16
N GLU A 56 6.48 17.88 15.31
CA GLU A 56 7.22 19.04 15.83
C GLU A 56 8.32 19.41 14.83
N ARG A 57 8.28 20.64 14.31
CA ARG A 57 9.48 21.24 13.72
C ARG A 57 10.56 21.27 14.80
N ALA A 58 11.72 20.70 14.52
CA ALA A 58 12.87 20.73 15.40
C ALA A 58 13.21 22.17 15.83
N PRO A 59 13.21 22.49 17.14
CA PRO A 59 13.84 23.70 17.63
C PRO A 59 15.33 23.44 17.81
N THR A 60 16.16 24.28 17.20
CA THR A 60 17.54 24.46 17.62
C THR A 60 17.54 25.16 18.98
N GLU A 61 18.31 24.59 19.90
CA GLU A 61 18.70 25.12 21.22
C GLU A 61 17.78 24.82 22.42
N ALA A 62 18.34 24.15 23.41
CA ALA A 62 17.68 23.72 24.64
C ALA A 62 18.08 24.61 25.84
N PRO A 63 17.12 25.00 26.69
CA PRO A 63 17.35 25.20 28.12
C PRO A 63 16.52 24.19 28.95
N PRO A 64 16.82 24.01 30.24
CA PRO A 64 16.41 22.82 30.99
C PRO A 64 14.94 22.91 31.38
N VAL A 65 14.17 21.83 31.16
CA VAL A 65 12.76 21.77 31.57
C VAL A 65 12.53 20.56 32.47
N THR A 66 12.14 20.91 33.70
CA THR A 66 11.46 20.12 34.71
C THR A 66 10.61 18.98 34.15
N GLN A 67 10.75 17.79 34.73
CA GLN A 67 9.91 16.62 34.43
C GLN A 67 8.46 16.89 34.84
N GLY A 68 7.68 17.42 33.89
CA GLY A 68 6.23 17.40 33.91
C GLY A 68 5.72 16.07 33.36
N SER A 69 4.95 15.35 34.18
CA SER A 69 4.18 14.15 33.82
C SER A 69 3.54 14.27 32.42
N PRO A 70 3.55 13.22 31.57
CA PRO A 70 2.93 13.31 30.25
C PRO A 70 1.46 13.67 30.42
N ALA A 71 1.11 14.87 29.94
CA ALA A 71 -0.25 15.34 29.89
C ALA A 71 -1.10 14.30 29.17
N SER A 72 -2.20 13.89 29.82
CA SER A 72 -3.22 13.01 29.28
C SER A 72 -3.56 13.45 27.85
N ALA A 73 -3.24 12.60 26.88
CA ALA A 73 -3.71 12.74 25.50
C ALA A 73 -5.24 12.79 25.54
N GLY A 74 -5.83 13.95 25.22
CA GLY A 74 -7.28 14.05 25.04
C GLY A 74 -7.73 13.05 23.98
N ALA A 75 -8.92 12.50 24.16
CA ALA A 75 -9.47 11.50 23.24
C ALA A 75 -9.59 12.10 21.83
N LEU A 76 -8.84 11.53 20.90
CA LEU A 76 -8.85 11.88 19.49
C LEU A 76 -9.93 11.07 18.79
N LYS A 77 -10.77 11.72 17.97
CA LYS A 77 -11.78 11.03 17.16
C LYS A 77 -11.24 10.83 15.75
N VAL A 78 -11.29 9.59 15.25
CA VAL A 78 -10.92 9.27 13.87
C VAL A 78 -12.14 8.80 13.11
N GLU A 79 -12.40 9.45 11.99
CA GLU A 79 -13.46 9.08 11.06
C GLU A 79 -12.87 8.87 9.68
N ILE A 80 -13.43 7.91 8.95
CA ILE A 80 -13.07 7.64 7.56
C ILE A 80 -14.24 8.07 6.69
N ASP A 81 -14.07 9.21 6.01
CA ASP A 81 -15.02 9.70 5.01
C ASP A 81 -14.62 9.10 3.66
N LYS A 82 -15.25 7.96 3.32
CA LYS A 82 -14.90 7.11 2.16
C LYS A 82 -13.47 6.58 2.24
N THR A 83 -12.51 7.36 1.77
CA THR A 83 -11.06 7.07 1.82
C THR A 83 -10.26 8.22 2.39
N ALA A 84 -10.89 9.28 2.89
CA ALA A 84 -10.21 10.39 3.54
C ALA A 84 -10.20 10.19 5.05
N PHE A 85 -9.04 10.43 5.68
CA PHE A 85 -8.96 10.62 7.12
C PHE A 85 -9.59 11.96 7.51
N ARG A 86 -10.47 11.93 8.52
CA ARG A 86 -10.90 13.10 9.29
C ARG A 86 -10.57 12.83 10.75
N ILE A 87 -9.63 13.61 11.30
CA ILE A 87 -9.16 13.43 12.66
C ILE A 87 -9.51 14.67 13.48
N THR A 88 -10.44 14.52 14.44
CA THR A 88 -10.76 15.58 15.39
C THR A 88 -9.80 15.50 16.57
N LEU A 89 -9.01 16.56 16.74
CA LEU A 89 -8.13 16.78 17.87
C LEU A 89 -8.93 17.20 19.12
N PRO A 90 -8.34 17.09 20.33
CA PRO A 90 -9.03 17.46 21.58
C PRO A 90 -9.44 18.94 21.69
N ASP A 91 -8.80 19.82 20.92
CA ASP A 91 -9.16 21.25 20.81
C ASP A 91 -10.34 21.51 19.85
N GLY A 92 -10.87 20.45 19.23
CA GLY A 92 -11.95 20.51 18.24
C GLY A 92 -11.49 20.74 16.81
N HIS A 93 -10.20 20.97 16.57
CA HIS A 93 -9.66 21.13 15.23
C HIS A 93 -9.70 19.81 14.46
N VAL A 94 -10.10 19.83 13.19
CA VAL A 94 -10.19 18.64 12.34
C VAL A 94 -9.05 18.66 11.34
N LEU A 95 -8.11 17.71 11.47
CA LEU A 95 -7.08 17.47 10.48
C LEU A 95 -7.66 16.67 9.31
N SER A 96 -7.54 17.22 8.11
CA SER A 96 -7.96 16.56 6.88
C SER A 96 -7.13 17.03 5.67
N ASP A 97 -7.25 16.33 4.54
CA ASP A 97 -6.60 16.70 3.28
C ASP A 97 -5.11 17.03 3.44
N LYS A 98 -4.68 18.24 3.05
CA LYS A 98 -3.28 18.67 3.10
C LYS A 98 -2.74 18.85 4.52
N GLU A 99 -3.60 19.06 5.51
CA GLU A 99 -3.20 19.23 6.92
C GLU A 99 -2.71 17.91 7.52
N MET A 100 -3.04 16.78 6.90
CA MET A 100 -2.53 15.48 7.27
C MET A 100 -1.03 15.33 6.94
N ILE A 101 -0.46 16.13 6.03
CA ILE A 101 0.94 15.99 5.62
C ILE A 101 1.88 16.26 6.80
N GLY A 102 2.76 15.31 7.10
CA GLY A 102 3.70 15.34 8.22
C GLY A 102 3.14 14.79 9.53
N VAL A 103 1.84 14.46 9.60
CA VAL A 103 1.23 13.85 10.78
C VAL A 103 1.77 12.44 10.99
N VAL A 104 2.11 12.11 12.23
CA VAL A 104 2.50 10.76 12.66
C VAL A 104 1.37 10.11 13.44
N LEU A 105 0.79 9.07 12.87
CA LEU A 105 -0.23 8.23 13.46
C LEU A 105 0.43 7.05 14.17
N THR A 106 0.04 6.78 15.40
CA THR A 106 0.39 5.53 16.08
C THR A 106 -0.75 4.56 15.89
N VAL A 107 -0.57 3.57 15.03
CA VAL A 107 -1.57 2.58 14.67
C VAL A 107 -1.20 1.21 15.20
N ARG A 108 -2.19 0.43 15.60
CA ARG A 108 -1.97 -0.99 15.88
C ARG A 108 -1.80 -1.75 14.56
N ASP A 109 -0.96 -2.78 14.55
CA ASP A 109 -0.85 -3.70 13.43
C ASP A 109 -1.59 -5.03 13.68
N GLU A 110 -1.48 -5.96 12.73
CA GLU A 110 -2.11 -7.28 12.81
C GLU A 110 -1.59 -8.13 13.96
N ASP A 111 -0.30 -7.98 14.29
CA ASP A 111 0.35 -8.62 15.44
C ASP A 111 0.03 -7.89 16.75
N SER A 112 -0.94 -6.97 16.72
CA SER A 112 -1.34 -6.16 17.86
C SER A 112 -0.24 -5.24 18.40
N ALA A 113 0.83 -5.01 17.63
CA ALA A 113 1.95 -4.16 17.96
C ALA A 113 1.70 -2.73 17.47
N TRP A 114 2.12 -1.75 18.27
CA TRP A 114 2.04 -0.34 17.88
C TRP A 114 3.12 0.01 16.86
N ARG A 115 2.71 0.66 15.77
CA ARG A 115 3.58 1.16 14.70
C ARG A 115 3.35 2.65 14.51
N LYS A 116 4.44 3.39 14.22
CA LYS A 116 4.37 4.79 13.82
C LYS A 116 4.30 4.86 12.30
N VAL A 117 3.27 5.52 11.80
CA VAL A 117 3.02 5.74 10.38
C VAL A 117 2.98 7.25 10.14
N ARG A 118 3.79 7.75 9.22
CA ARG A 118 3.83 9.16 8.86
C ARG A 118 3.19 9.36 7.50
N VAL A 119 2.37 10.41 7.40
CA VAL A 119 1.80 10.86 6.14
C VAL A 119 2.83 11.73 5.42
N GLU A 120 3.34 11.26 4.29
CA GLU A 120 4.31 12.00 3.47
C GLU A 120 3.62 12.89 2.44
N LYS A 121 2.49 12.43 1.90
CA LYS A 121 1.73 13.14 0.87
C LYS A 121 0.26 12.77 0.91
N VAL A 122 -0.59 13.73 0.53
CA VAL A 122 -2.02 13.51 0.26
C VAL A 122 -2.33 13.97 -1.16
N GLU A 123 -3.03 13.13 -1.91
CA GLU A 123 -3.44 13.43 -3.29
C GLU A 123 -4.79 12.79 -3.60
N VAL A 124 -5.49 13.35 -4.57
CA VAL A 124 -6.72 12.75 -5.10
C VAL A 124 -6.33 11.66 -6.10
N ASP A 125 -7.09 10.57 -6.15
CA ASP A 125 -6.84 9.51 -7.12
C ASP A 125 -7.05 10.03 -8.56
N PRO A 126 -6.06 9.83 -9.45
CA PRO A 126 -6.15 10.33 -10.82
C PRO A 126 -7.25 9.67 -11.66
N ARG A 127 -7.78 8.52 -11.24
CA ARG A 127 -8.85 7.80 -11.94
C ARG A 127 -10.24 8.10 -11.38
N ASP A 128 -10.33 8.57 -10.14
CA ASP A 128 -11.61 8.83 -9.48
C ASP A 128 -11.44 9.91 -8.39
N PRO A 129 -11.95 11.12 -8.61
CA PRO A 129 -11.76 12.22 -7.67
C PRO A 129 -12.48 12.03 -6.32
N GLU A 130 -13.31 10.99 -6.18
CA GLU A 130 -13.91 10.61 -4.91
C GLU A 130 -12.90 10.00 -3.92
N PHE A 131 -11.75 9.53 -4.41
CA PHE A 131 -10.76 8.88 -3.56
C PHE A 131 -9.63 9.81 -3.16
N THR A 132 -9.31 9.79 -1.87
CA THR A 132 -8.11 10.40 -1.31
C THR A 132 -7.08 9.31 -1.07
N LEU A 133 -5.89 9.52 -1.60
CA LEU A 133 -4.75 8.63 -1.53
C LEU A 133 -3.64 9.26 -0.69
N TYR A 134 -2.95 8.41 0.07
CA TYR A 134 -1.88 8.81 0.97
C TYR A 134 -0.57 8.15 0.56
N GLU A 135 0.51 8.91 0.49
CA GLU A 135 1.85 8.34 0.58
C GLU A 135 2.19 8.21 2.06
N LEU A 136 2.36 6.97 2.53
CA LEU A 136 2.62 6.66 3.93
C LEU A 136 4.00 6.03 4.08
N SER A 137 4.71 6.40 5.13
CA SER A 137 5.92 5.71 5.58
C SER A 137 5.70 5.10 6.96
N VAL A 138 6.32 3.95 7.20
CA VAL A 138 6.30 3.26 8.49
C VAL A 138 7.68 3.32 9.12
N GLN A 139 7.73 3.59 10.43
CA GLN A 139 8.98 3.60 11.17
C GLN A 139 9.33 2.18 11.61
N ASN A 140 10.55 1.75 11.31
CA ASN A 140 11.12 0.55 11.89
C ASN A 140 11.45 0.81 13.37
N PRO A 141 10.86 0.08 14.33
CA PRO A 141 11.01 0.39 15.75
C PRO A 141 12.41 0.09 16.29
N GLN A 142 13.20 -0.77 15.64
CA GLN A 142 14.56 -1.13 16.07
C GLN A 142 15.61 -0.12 15.59
N THR A 143 15.46 0.39 14.37
CA THR A 143 16.45 1.26 13.71
C THR A 143 16.03 2.73 13.68
N GLY A 144 14.75 3.02 13.90
CA GLY A 144 14.17 4.36 13.75
C GLY A 144 14.04 4.83 12.31
N ALA A 145 14.46 4.03 11.32
CA ALA A 145 14.40 4.37 9.91
C ALA A 145 12.95 4.37 9.39
N TRP A 146 12.66 5.30 8.49
CA TRP A 146 11.37 5.39 7.80
C TRP A 146 11.47 4.72 6.43
N ALA A 147 10.49 3.87 6.10
CA ALA A 147 10.39 3.21 4.81
C ALA A 147 8.98 3.34 4.24
N PRO A 148 8.79 3.37 2.90
CA PRO A 148 7.46 3.38 2.30
C PRO A 148 6.62 2.20 2.80
N MET A 149 5.37 2.48 3.19
CA MET A 149 4.44 1.45 3.66
C MET A 149 3.93 0.58 2.51
N CYS A 150 3.72 1.17 1.33
CA CYS A 150 3.13 0.48 0.19
C CYS A 150 4.15 0.20 -0.92
N ALA A 151 4.16 -1.03 -1.42
CA ALA A 151 4.82 -1.37 -2.67
C ALA A 151 3.98 -0.91 -3.89
N PRO A 152 4.63 -0.52 -5.01
CA PRO A 152 3.92 -0.12 -6.21
C PRO A 152 3.12 -1.26 -6.83
N GLY A 153 1.93 -0.94 -7.35
CA GLY A 153 1.13 -1.87 -8.14
C GLY A 153 1.60 -1.99 -9.60
N PRO A 154 0.92 -2.78 -10.44
CA PRO A 154 1.20 -2.84 -11.88
C PRO A 154 1.05 -1.50 -12.62
N ASP A 155 0.29 -0.56 -12.05
CA ASP A 155 0.15 0.81 -12.54
C ASP A 155 1.22 1.76 -11.98
N GLY A 156 2.21 1.24 -11.27
CA GLY A 156 3.31 2.00 -10.67
C GLY A 156 2.92 2.79 -9.42
N LEU A 157 1.64 2.80 -9.04
CA LEU A 157 1.17 3.64 -7.95
C LEU A 157 1.35 2.94 -6.60
N ALA A 158 2.12 3.58 -5.72
CA ALA A 158 2.40 3.14 -4.36
C ALA A 158 1.71 4.09 -3.37
N ARG A 159 0.40 3.91 -3.18
CA ARG A 159 -0.40 4.73 -2.26
C ARG A 159 -1.20 3.85 -1.32
N ALA A 160 -1.55 4.42 -0.19
CA ALA A 160 -2.47 3.85 0.78
C ALA A 160 -3.80 4.61 0.77
N MET A 161 -4.85 3.96 1.27
CA MET A 161 -6.12 4.58 1.60
C MET A 161 -6.67 3.94 2.89
N PRO A 162 -7.22 4.74 3.82
CA PRO A 162 -8.01 4.19 4.91
C PRO A 162 -9.36 3.67 4.42
N LEU A 163 -9.87 2.63 5.09
CA LEU A 163 -11.21 2.09 4.89
C LEU A 163 -11.84 1.77 6.24
N ALA A 164 -13.06 2.23 6.46
CA ALA A 164 -13.84 1.98 7.68
C ALA A 164 -14.07 0.48 7.90
N GLY A 165 -14.23 0.07 9.15
CA GLY A 165 -14.44 -1.32 9.57
C GLY A 165 -13.16 -2.07 9.88
N THR A 166 -13.24 -3.40 10.01
CA THR A 166 -12.11 -4.30 10.32
C THR A 166 -12.09 -5.48 9.38
N TRP A 167 -10.91 -6.06 9.15
CA TRP A 167 -10.79 -7.36 8.48
C TRP A 167 -10.50 -8.45 9.50
N THR A 168 -11.28 -9.52 9.44
CA THR A 168 -11.04 -10.72 10.24
C THR A 168 -9.90 -11.55 9.64
N GLY A 169 -9.34 -12.47 10.43
CA GLY A 169 -8.28 -13.38 9.96
C GLY A 169 -8.70 -14.29 8.80
N ASP A 170 -10.00 -14.63 8.71
CA ASP A 170 -10.59 -15.36 7.57
C ASP A 170 -10.90 -14.46 6.36
N GLY A 171 -10.54 -13.18 6.41
CA GLY A 171 -10.62 -12.24 5.30
C GLY A 171 -12.02 -11.68 5.05
N ARG A 172 -12.84 -11.55 6.09
CA ARG A 172 -14.15 -10.89 6.01
C ARG A 172 -14.03 -9.46 6.53
N HIS A 173 -14.46 -8.51 5.70
CA HIS A 173 -14.70 -7.13 6.13
C HIS A 173 -15.94 -7.08 7.04
N GLU A 174 -15.78 -6.53 8.24
CA GLU A 174 -16.87 -6.27 9.19
C GLU A 174 -17.00 -4.77 9.40
N ALA A 175 -18.23 -4.28 9.40
CA ALA A 175 -18.51 -2.91 9.78
C ALA A 175 -18.25 -2.78 11.29
N ALA A 176 -17.41 -1.82 11.66
CA ALA A 176 -17.06 -1.54 13.04
C ALA A 176 -16.89 -0.03 13.17
N GLU A 177 -17.74 0.58 14.00
CA GLU A 177 -17.74 2.02 14.20
C GLU A 177 -16.43 2.48 14.86
N GLY A 178 -15.83 3.54 14.33
CA GLY A 178 -14.55 4.08 14.81
C GLY A 178 -13.32 3.22 14.47
N ALA A 179 -13.50 2.01 13.93
CA ALA A 179 -12.41 1.17 13.46
C ALA A 179 -12.16 1.38 11.97
N PHE A 180 -10.91 1.22 11.55
CA PHE A 180 -10.52 1.28 10.16
C PHE A 180 -9.32 0.38 9.88
N ASN A 181 -8.97 0.28 8.61
CA ASN A 181 -7.74 -0.37 8.16
C ASN A 181 -7.08 0.53 7.13
N VAL A 182 -5.76 0.41 7.03
CA VAL A 182 -5.01 1.04 5.95
C VAL A 182 -4.71 -0.01 4.90
N THR A 183 -5.08 0.26 3.65
CA THR A 183 -4.82 -0.66 2.53
C THR A 183 -4.02 0.02 1.43
N CYS A 184 -3.13 -0.73 0.79
CA CYS A 184 -2.39 -0.26 -0.37
C CYS A 184 -3.17 -0.41 -1.68
N THR A 185 -2.97 0.50 -2.62
CA THR A 185 -3.51 0.45 -4.00
C THR A 185 -3.05 -0.79 -4.75
N SER A 186 -1.94 -1.39 -4.35
CA SER A 186 -1.41 -2.64 -4.91
C SER A 186 -2.06 -3.90 -4.32
N GLY A 187 -2.64 -3.81 -3.12
CA GLY A 187 -3.32 -4.89 -2.41
C GLY A 187 -4.72 -5.17 -2.96
N ALA A 188 -5.28 -6.34 -2.64
CA ALA A 188 -6.58 -6.76 -3.14
C ALA A 188 -7.72 -5.81 -2.73
N ILE A 189 -7.70 -5.36 -1.48
CA ILE A 189 -8.73 -4.49 -0.90
C ILE A 189 -8.76 -3.14 -1.60
N GLY A 190 -7.62 -2.44 -1.67
CA GLY A 190 -7.49 -1.17 -2.40
C GLY A 190 -7.79 -1.29 -3.90
N LYS A 191 -7.34 -2.37 -4.56
CA LYS A 191 -7.69 -2.63 -5.97
C LYS A 191 -9.19 -2.73 -6.19
N CYS A 192 -9.90 -3.46 -5.34
CA CYS A 192 -11.35 -3.65 -5.49
C CYS A 192 -12.14 -2.35 -5.30
N VAL A 193 -11.73 -1.49 -4.38
CA VAL A 193 -12.30 -0.13 -4.26
C VAL A 193 -12.10 0.64 -5.57
N ARG A 194 -10.88 0.60 -6.12
CA ARG A 194 -10.53 1.28 -7.37
C ARG A 194 -11.11 0.66 -8.64
N PHE A 195 -11.60 -0.58 -8.57
CA PHE A 195 -12.42 -1.19 -9.62
C PHE A 195 -13.88 -0.75 -9.58
N GLY A 196 -14.28 0.05 -8.57
CA GLY A 196 -15.64 0.56 -8.41
C GLY A 196 -16.47 -0.21 -7.39
N TYR A 197 -15.92 -1.27 -6.76
CA TYR A 197 -16.59 -1.97 -5.66
C TYR A 197 -16.40 -1.19 -4.35
N LYS A 198 -17.01 -0.01 -4.27
CA LYS A 198 -16.89 0.90 -3.12
C LYS A 198 -17.80 0.40 -1.99
N PRO A 199 -17.29 -0.05 -0.83
CA PRO A 199 -18.11 -0.69 0.20
C PRO A 199 -19.17 0.24 0.84
N TRP A 200 -19.05 1.56 0.64
CA TRP A 200 -20.03 2.56 1.08
C TRP A 200 -21.08 2.93 0.00
N ALA A 201 -20.96 2.40 -1.21
CA ALA A 201 -21.81 2.79 -2.32
C ALA A 201 -22.95 1.80 -2.58
N THR A 202 -23.91 2.27 -3.37
CA THR A 202 -25.07 1.50 -3.83
C THR A 202 -25.02 1.37 -5.36
N ALA A 203 -25.30 0.18 -5.87
CA ALA A 203 -25.43 -0.09 -7.29
C ALA A 203 -26.70 0.56 -7.87
N ARG A 204 -26.80 0.59 -9.21
CA ARG A 204 -27.96 1.18 -9.91
C ARG A 204 -29.28 0.47 -9.61
N ASP A 205 -29.22 -0.80 -9.24
CA ASP A 205 -30.38 -1.61 -8.88
C ASP A 205 -30.77 -1.48 -7.39
N GLY A 206 -30.07 -0.63 -6.63
CA GLY A 206 -30.30 -0.44 -5.20
C GLY A 206 -29.52 -1.38 -4.28
N SER A 207 -28.73 -2.32 -4.81
CA SER A 207 -27.93 -3.23 -4.00
C SER A 207 -26.75 -2.51 -3.33
N ASN A 208 -26.48 -2.79 -2.06
CA ASN A 208 -25.28 -2.30 -1.38
C ASN A 208 -24.03 -3.02 -1.93
N LEU A 209 -22.96 -2.29 -2.21
CA LEU A 209 -21.72 -2.83 -2.77
C LEU A 209 -20.78 -3.50 -1.75
N TRP A 210 -21.13 -3.54 -0.47
CA TRP A 210 -20.35 -4.20 0.59
C TRP A 210 -20.02 -5.65 0.24
N ASP A 211 -21.03 -6.47 -0.05
CA ASP A 211 -20.83 -7.89 -0.37
C ASP A 211 -20.13 -8.09 -1.72
N TYR A 212 -20.32 -7.16 -2.65
CA TYR A 212 -19.62 -7.16 -3.93
C TYR A 212 -18.13 -6.85 -3.77
N HIS A 213 -17.78 -5.92 -2.88
CA HIS A 213 -16.40 -5.62 -2.53
C HIS A 213 -15.73 -6.84 -1.89
N GLN A 214 -16.41 -7.51 -0.98
CA GLN A 214 -15.95 -8.75 -0.36
C GLN A 214 -15.67 -9.86 -1.38
N ALA A 215 -16.61 -10.06 -2.32
CA ALA A 215 -16.45 -11.03 -3.40
C ALA A 215 -15.27 -10.68 -4.32
N CYS A 216 -15.11 -9.40 -4.67
CA CYS A 216 -13.95 -8.93 -5.44
C CYS A 216 -12.65 -9.22 -4.69
N VAL A 217 -12.57 -8.89 -3.40
CA VAL A 217 -11.35 -9.09 -2.60
C VAL A 217 -10.95 -10.57 -2.59
N ARG A 218 -11.91 -11.48 -2.38
CA ARG A 218 -11.67 -12.93 -2.43
C ARG A 218 -11.09 -13.37 -3.78
N MET A 219 -11.66 -12.88 -4.88
CA MET A 219 -11.21 -13.19 -6.25
C MET A 219 -9.79 -12.64 -6.51
N VAL A 220 -9.52 -11.38 -6.14
CA VAL A 220 -8.22 -10.75 -6.40
C VAL A 220 -7.12 -11.38 -5.54
N ARG A 221 -7.38 -11.71 -4.26
CA ARG A 221 -6.41 -12.42 -3.41
C ARG A 221 -6.01 -13.77 -4.01
N ALA A 222 -6.97 -14.54 -4.52
CA ALA A 222 -6.68 -15.81 -5.20
C ALA A 222 -5.75 -15.62 -6.41
N THR A 223 -5.93 -14.53 -7.16
CA THR A 223 -5.10 -14.18 -8.33
C THR A 223 -3.68 -13.78 -7.94
N ILE A 224 -3.53 -12.97 -6.88
CA ILE A 224 -2.21 -12.58 -6.34
C ILE A 224 -1.45 -13.84 -5.90
N ALA A 225 -2.09 -14.72 -5.12
CA ALA A 225 -1.50 -15.96 -4.66
C ALA A 225 -1.11 -16.90 -5.82
N ALA A 226 -1.92 -16.96 -6.89
CA ALA A 226 -1.58 -17.72 -8.10
C ALA A 226 -0.36 -17.14 -8.82
N THR A 227 -0.26 -15.81 -8.92
CA THR A 227 0.88 -15.12 -9.53
C THR A 227 2.17 -15.34 -8.73
N ALA A 228 2.11 -15.23 -7.41
CA ALA A 228 3.24 -15.48 -6.53
C ALA A 228 3.74 -16.95 -6.62
N ARG A 229 2.83 -17.92 -6.71
CA ARG A 229 3.19 -19.34 -6.93
C ARG A 229 3.85 -19.56 -8.27
N ARG A 230 3.38 -18.89 -9.33
CA ARG A 230 3.99 -18.96 -10.66
C ARG A 230 5.43 -18.44 -10.66
N ARG A 231 5.68 -17.27 -10.06
CA ARG A 231 7.03 -16.67 -9.95
C ARG A 231 8.02 -17.59 -9.23
N ARG A 232 7.61 -18.14 -8.08
CA ARG A 232 8.40 -19.12 -7.34
C ARG A 232 8.75 -20.37 -8.17
N ARG A 233 7.82 -20.87 -8.98
CA ARG A 233 8.07 -22.04 -9.84
C ARG A 233 9.02 -21.73 -10.99
N THR A 234 9.00 -20.50 -11.52
CA THR A 234 9.88 -20.10 -12.63
C THR A 234 11.25 -19.61 -12.17
N GLY A 235 11.49 -19.52 -10.85
CA GLY A 235 12.78 -19.03 -10.33
C GLY A 235 13.05 -17.56 -10.68
N CYS A 236 12.00 -16.77 -10.90
CA CYS A 236 12.07 -15.34 -11.22
C CYS A 236 11.45 -14.51 -10.10
#